data_AF-A0A382Y632-F1
#
_entry.id   AF-A0A382Y632-F1
#
_cell.length_a   1.000
_cell.length_b   1.000
_cell.length_c   1.000
_cell.angle_alpha   90.00
_cell.angle_beta   90.00
_cell.angle_gamma   90.00
#
_symmetry.space_group_name_H-M   'P 1'
#
loop_
_entity.id
_entity.type
_entity.pdbx_description
1 polymer ?
#
loop_
_entity_poly.entity_id
_entity_poly.type
_entity_poly.pdbx_seq_one_letter_code
_entity_poly.pdbx_strand_id
1 'polypeptide(L)' 'MSWVVAPMIGAETAYWAYQPVTIPDIPSIKNQEWAKNPIDTFILNQLEKNGLFPAILATKQALI' A
#
# COMPACT_ATOMS: atom_id res chain seq x y z
N MET A 1 9.22 -0.04 47.86
CA MET A 1 8.92 0.89 46.75
C MET A 1 9.69 0.43 45.51
N SER A 2 9.31 -0.71 44.92
CA SER A 2 9.99 -1.25 43.74
C SER A 2 9.13 -0.99 42.52
N TRP A 3 9.54 0.00 41.71
CA TRP A 3 8.99 0.20 40.38
C TRP A 3 9.68 -0.81 39.47
N VAL A 4 8.91 -1.78 38.98
CA VAL A 4 9.41 -2.73 37.97
C VAL A 4 9.41 -1.97 36.65
N VAL A 5 10.59 -1.69 36.12
CA VAL A 5 10.74 -1.16 34.77
C VAL A 5 10.34 -2.31 33.84
N ALA A 6 9.20 -2.19 33.17
CA ALA A 6 8.88 -3.10 32.07
C ALA A 6 10.00 -2.92 31.03
N PRO A 7 10.58 -3.99 30.46
CA PRO A 7 11.50 -3.82 29.35
C PRO A 7 10.73 -3.12 28.24
N MET A 8 11.18 -1.93 27.83
CA MET A 8 10.66 -1.19 26.67
C MET A 8 10.95 -1.91 25.33
N ILE A 9 11.23 -3.22 25.38
CA ILE A 9 11.58 -4.01 24.21
C ILE A 9 10.29 -4.41 23.51
N GLY A 10 9.85 -3.60 22.54
CA GLY A 10 8.92 -4.09 21.53
C GLY A 10 8.10 -3.04 20.77
N ALA A 11 7.90 -1.85 21.32
CA ALA A 11 7.04 -0.85 20.67
C ALA A 11 7.81 0.12 19.75
N GLU A 12 9.04 0.48 20.11
CA GLU A 12 9.83 1.49 19.39
C GLU A 12 10.41 0.99 18.05
N THR A 13 10.63 -0.31 17.90
CA THR A 13 11.17 -0.90 16.65
C THR A 13 10.07 -1.34 15.69
N ALA A 14 8.80 -1.31 16.12
CA ALA A 14 7.65 -1.64 15.30
C ALA A 14 7.18 -0.49 14.40
N TYR A 15 7.77 0.71 14.53
CA TYR A 15 7.45 1.80 13.61
C TYR A 15 7.92 1.46 12.19
N TRP A 16 7.09 1.81 11.21
CA TRP A 16 7.39 1.68 9.77
C TRP A 16 8.84 2.09 9.44
N ALA A 17 9.31 3.20 10.04
CA ALA A 17 10.61 3.80 9.76
C ALA A 17 11.81 2.89 10.09
N TYR A 18 11.63 1.92 11.00
CA TYR A 18 12.68 0.98 11.42
C TYR A 18 12.53 -0.40 10.77
N GLN A 19 11.53 -0.58 9.90
CA GLN A 19 11.36 -1.82 9.15
C GLN A 19 12.22 -1.79 7.88
N PRO A 20 12.91 -2.90 7.54
CA PRO A 20 13.72 -2.96 6.34
C PRO A 20 12.84 -2.84 5.08
N VAL A 21 13.26 -1.99 4.14
CA VAL A 21 12.56 -1.81 2.86
C VAL A 21 12.76 -3.05 2.01
N THR A 22 11.67 -3.75 1.71
CA THR A 22 11.65 -4.87 0.77
C THR A 22 11.12 -4.37 -0.56
N ILE A 23 11.75 -4.76 -1.67
CA ILE A 23 11.26 -4.44 -3.01
C ILE A 23 10.34 -5.59 -3.43
N PRO A 24 9.01 -5.39 -3.45
CA PRO A 24 8.09 -6.42 -3.91
C PRO A 24 8.16 -6.58 -5.43
N ASP A 25 7.93 -7.80 -5.90
CA ASP A 25 7.83 -8.08 -7.34
C ASP A 25 6.56 -7.45 -7.92
N ILE A 26 6.62 -7.06 -9.19
CA ILE A 26 5.54 -6.32 -9.84
C ILE A 26 4.45 -7.33 -10.24
N PRO A 27 3.23 -7.23 -9.69
CA PRO A 27 2.19 -8.20 -9.98
C PRO A 27 1.74 -8.11 -11.44
N SER A 28 1.56 -9.27 -12.07
CA SER A 28 0.93 -9.35 -13.39
C SER A 28 -0.57 -9.10 -13.25
N ILE A 29 -1.05 -8.02 -13.89
CA ILE A 29 -2.45 -7.56 -13.86
C ILE A 29 -3.07 -7.71 -15.24
N LYS A 30 -4.38 -7.98 -15.30
CA LYS A 30 -5.08 -8.21 -16.57
C LYS A 30 -5.37 -6.88 -17.29
N ASN A 31 -5.74 -5.85 -16.53
CA ASN A 31 -6.08 -4.53 -17.07
C ASN A 31 -4.86 -3.61 -17.22
N GLN A 32 -3.96 -3.97 -18.15
CA GLN A 32 -2.73 -3.19 -18.41
C GLN A 32 -3.02 -1.79 -18.95
N GLU A 33 -4.19 -1.57 -19.56
CA GLU A 33 -4.59 -0.25 -20.10
C GLU A 33 -4.72 0.83 -19.03
N TRP A 34 -4.99 0.44 -17.77
CA TRP A 34 -5.09 1.37 -16.64
C TRP A 34 -3.74 1.61 -15.93
N ALA A 35 -2.77 0.71 -16.11
CA ALA A 35 -1.47 0.80 -15.46
C ALA A 35 -0.56 1.75 -16.26
N LYS A 36 -0.41 3.00 -15.78
CA LYS A 36 0.50 3.98 -16.38
C LYS A 36 1.93 3.86 -15.86
N ASN A 37 2.05 3.45 -14.60
CA ASN A 37 3.30 3.21 -13.90
C ASN A 37 3.29 1.81 -13.27
N PRO A 38 4.47 1.24 -12.97
CA PRO A 38 4.55 -0.04 -12.27
C PRO A 38 3.86 0.00 -10.90
N ILE A 39 3.76 1.16 -10.24
CA ILE A 39 3.06 1.27 -8.95
C ILE A 39 1.54 1.08 -9.08
N ASP A 40 0.95 1.46 -10.21
CA ASP A 40 -0.49 1.31 -10.46
C ASP A 40 -0.89 -0.17 -10.49
N THR A 41 0.03 -1.05 -10.90
CA THR A 41 -0.20 -2.50 -10.93
C THR A 41 -0.48 -3.07 -9.54
N PHE A 42 0.10 -2.52 -8.47
CA PHE A 42 -0.16 -2.99 -7.11
C PHE A 42 -1.59 -2.67 -6.68
N ILE A 43 -2.06 -1.47 -7.01
CA ILE A 43 -3.42 -1.01 -6.70
C ILE A 43 -4.42 -1.78 -7.55
N LEU A 44 -4.18 -1.91 -8.87
CA LEU A 44 -5.04 -2.64 -9.79
C LEU A 44 -5.12 -4.12 -9.42
N ASN A 45 -4.00 -4.76 -9.06
CA ASN A 45 -4.00 -6.15 -8.59
C ASN A 45 -4.88 -6.32 -7.34
N GLN A 46 -4.81 -5.38 -6.40
CA GLN A 46 -5.65 -5.44 -5.20
C GLN A 46 -7.13 -5.19 -5.54
N LEU A 47 -7.44 -4.27 -6.45
CA LEU A 47 -8.80 -4.04 -6.93
C LEU A 47 -9.36 -5.28 -7.63
N GLU A 48 -8.62 -5.86 -8.57
CA GLU A 48 -9.00 -7.09 -9.28
C GLU A 48 -9.22 -8.27 -8.33
N LYS A 49 -8.35 -8.45 -7.32
CA LYS A 49 -8.52 -9.47 -6.27
C LYS A 49 -9.82 -9.31 -5.47
N ASN A 50 -10.27 -8.07 -5.27
CA ASN A 50 -11.52 -7.78 -4.58
C ASN A 50 -12.72 -7.73 -5.54
N GLY A 51 -12.54 -8.05 -6.83
CA GLY A 51 -13.59 -7.98 -7.85
C GLY A 51 -14.03 -6.55 -8.18
N LEU A 52 -13.22 -5.56 -7.83
CA LEU A 52 -13.49 -4.14 -8.06
C LEU A 52 -12.78 -3.68 -9.34
N PHE A 53 -13.43 -2.74 -10.04
CA PHE A 53 -12.88 -2.11 -11.23
C PHE A 53 -12.52 -0.66 -10.94
N PRO A 54 -11.47 -0.14 -11.58
CA PRO A 54 -11.12 1.27 -11.43
C PRO A 54 -12.27 2.16 -11.91
N ALA A 55 -12.53 3.22 -11.15
CA ALA A 55 -13.55 4.20 -11.50
C ALA A 55 -13.20 4.94 -12.79
N ILE A 56 -14.20 5.39 -13.52
CA ILE A 56 -14.03 6.17 -14.76
C ILE A 56 -13.17 7.41 -14.47
N LEU A 57 -12.27 7.76 -15.42
CA LEU A 57 -11.45 8.95 -15.29
C LEU A 57 -12.32 10.20 -15.09
N ALA A 58 -12.07 10.92 -14.00
CA ALA A 58 -12.79 12.15 -13.71
C ALA A 58 -12.51 13.20 -14.80
N THR A 59 -13.56 13.88 -15.27
CA THR A 59 -13.41 15.04 -16.15
C THR A 59 -12.96 16.26 -15.35
N LYS A 60 -12.30 17.23 -15.99
CA LYS A 60 -11.85 18.48 -15.32
C LYS A 60 -12.97 19.19 -14.54
N GLN A 61 -14.20 19.12 -15.04
CA GLN A 61 -15.39 19.69 -14.41
C GLN A 61 -15.78 19.01 -13.10
N ALA A 62 -15.35 17.76 -12.87
CA ALA A 62 -15.64 17.03 -11.63
C ALA A 62 -14.65 17.31 -10.50
N LEU A 63 -13.61 18.12 -10.75
CA LEU A 63 -12.54 18.44 -9.80
C LEU A 63 -12.63 19.85 -9.21
N ILE A 64 -13.71 20.59 -9.52
CA ILE A 64 -13.95 21.97 -9.05
C ILE A 64 -15.10 22.04 -8.06
#